data_AF-A0A1E3PNM4-F1
#
_entry.id   AF-A0A1E3PNM4-F1
#
_cell.length_a   1.000
_cell.length_b   1.000
_cell.length_c   1.000
_cell.angle_alpha   90.00
_cell.angle_beta   90.00
_cell.angle_gamma   90.00
#
_symmetry.space_group_name_H-M   'P 1'
#
loop_
_entity.id
_entity.type
_entity.pdbx_description
1 polymer ?
#
loop_
_entity_poly.entity_id
_entity_poly.type
_entity_poly.pdbx_seq_one_letter_code
_entity_poly.pdbx_strand_id
1 'polypeptide(L)'
;MAQSDSSTCSTEIGYCATWSLILPSLGILTFQAPTKQIASEFIYTSNYWAARLSKEPLTEIVSNADYGWGSSLYNVLNATESQSPLSNSSSSSFNNSFKLFNSSLISSRSSNQRTPAKIKDWDPISHSMVISNLTEREQFEALKQYIHRVERDLKDHQNLKEKLTKVFIPGSLNWEKSNKNWAKKLDYLQKQKIRYSCYIKTLEKAFVDKERYPVKLVLKNNESTQELLK
;
A
#
# COMPACT_ATOMS: atom_id res chain seq x y z
N MET A 1 -2.29 -7.41 -10.57
CA MET A 1 -2.00 -8.64 -9.80
C MET A 1 -3.05 -9.67 -10.18
N ALA A 2 -2.64 -10.87 -10.56
CA ALA A 2 -3.56 -11.96 -10.87
C ALA A 2 -3.84 -12.81 -9.62
N GLN A 3 -5.09 -13.23 -9.43
CA GLN A 3 -5.51 -14.09 -8.31
C GLN A 3 -6.54 -15.12 -8.78
N SER A 4 -6.57 -16.27 -8.10
CA SER A 4 -7.58 -17.30 -8.33
C SER A 4 -8.87 -16.94 -7.60
N ASP A 5 -10.01 -17.15 -8.23
CA ASP A 5 -11.31 -16.95 -7.60
C ASP A 5 -11.85 -18.30 -7.10
N SER A 6 -12.45 -18.31 -5.91
CA SER A 6 -12.97 -19.52 -5.26
C SER A 6 -14.29 -20.03 -5.86
N SER A 7 -14.89 -19.29 -6.80
CA SER A 7 -16.08 -19.71 -7.52
C SER A 7 -15.72 -20.69 -8.63
N THR A 8 -15.54 -21.96 -8.26
CA THR A 8 -15.61 -23.09 -9.20
C THR A 8 -17.08 -23.42 -9.39
N CYS A 9 -17.73 -22.82 -10.38
CA CYS A 9 -19.03 -23.27 -10.84
C CYS A 9 -18.79 -24.44 -11.79
N SER A 10 -19.21 -25.64 -11.40
CA SER A 10 -19.32 -26.77 -12.33
C SER A 10 -20.48 -26.48 -13.28
N THR A 11 -20.21 -25.69 -14.31
CA THR A 11 -21.18 -25.46 -15.39
C THR A 11 -21.09 -26.63 -16.37
N GLU A 12 -22.24 -27.11 -16.87
CA GLU A 12 -22.35 -28.17 -17.90
C GLU A 12 -21.62 -27.84 -19.22
N ILE A 13 -21.05 -26.63 -19.32
CA ILE A 13 -20.37 -26.07 -20.48
C ILE A 13 -18.91 -25.80 -20.09
N GLY A 14 -18.06 -26.84 -20.11
CA GLY A 14 -16.60 -26.81 -20.39
C GLY A 14 -15.62 -25.93 -19.57
N TYR A 15 -16.06 -24.95 -18.79
CA TYR A 15 -15.20 -24.00 -18.06
C TYR A 15 -15.39 -24.20 -16.56
N CYS A 16 -14.32 -24.63 -15.88
CA CYS A 16 -14.37 -25.06 -14.49
C CYS A 16 -13.60 -24.12 -13.53
N ALA A 17 -12.75 -23.23 -14.06
CA ALA A 17 -11.92 -22.36 -13.23
C ALA A 17 -12.03 -20.88 -13.63
N THR A 18 -12.18 -20.01 -12.63
CA THR A 18 -12.25 -18.56 -12.79
C THR A 18 -11.03 -17.92 -12.12
N TRP A 19 -10.45 -16.92 -12.78
CA TRP A 19 -9.35 -16.13 -12.23
C TRP A 19 -9.49 -14.66 -12.63
N SER A 20 -8.91 -13.77 -11.81
CA SER A 20 -9.08 -12.34 -11.99
C SER A 20 -7.76 -11.58 -12.02
N LEU A 21 -7.70 -10.54 -12.84
CA LEU A 21 -6.61 -9.58 -12.92
C LEU A 21 -7.05 -8.23 -12.35
N ILE A 22 -6.40 -7.81 -11.27
CA ILE A 22 -6.62 -6.51 -10.66
C ILE A 22 -5.75 -5.46 -11.37
N LEU A 23 -6.41 -4.49 -12.00
CA LEU A 23 -5.80 -3.37 -12.70
C LEU A 23 -5.38 -2.26 -11.72
N PRO A 24 -4.41 -1.41 -12.11
CA PRO A 24 -4.02 -0.26 -11.29
C PRO A 24 -5.13 0.79 -11.11
N SER A 25 -6.09 0.87 -12.04
CA SER A 25 -7.25 1.77 -12.00
C SER A 25 -8.41 1.27 -11.11
N LEU A 26 -8.16 0.26 -10.26
CA LEU A 26 -9.15 -0.43 -9.42
C LEU A 26 -10.19 -1.28 -10.17
N GLY A 27 -10.08 -1.39 -11.50
CA GLY A 27 -10.86 -2.35 -12.28
C GLY A 27 -10.43 -3.80 -12.03
N ILE A 28 -11.38 -4.73 -12.15
CA ILE A 28 -11.15 -6.16 -12.07
C ILE A 28 -11.58 -6.76 -13.41
N LEU A 29 -10.66 -7.48 -14.06
CA LEU A 29 -10.96 -8.29 -15.23
C LEU A 29 -11.05 -9.75 -14.79
N THR A 30 -12.17 -10.39 -15.05
CA THR A 30 -12.39 -11.80 -14.71
C THR A 30 -12.33 -12.65 -15.98
N PHE A 31 -11.60 -13.75 -15.89
CA PHE A 31 -11.36 -14.69 -16.98
C PHE A 31 -11.81 -16.08 -16.56
N GLN A 32 -12.27 -16.86 -17.54
CA GLN A 32 -12.62 -18.26 -17.36
C GLN A 32 -11.63 -19.13 -18.14
N ALA A 33 -11.22 -20.23 -17.52
CA ALA A 33 -10.34 -21.22 -18.12
C ALA A 33 -11.00 -22.62 -18.09
N PRO A 34 -10.69 -23.48 -19.08
CA PRO A 34 -11.23 -24.85 -19.11
C PRO A 34 -10.84 -25.66 -17.87
N THR A 35 -9.61 -25.50 -17.39
CA THR A 35 -9.09 -26.23 -16.22
C THR A 35 -8.44 -25.31 -15.20
N LYS A 36 -8.42 -25.76 -13.94
CA LYS A 36 -7.71 -25.08 -12.84
C LYS A 36 -6.21 -24.97 -13.10
N GLN A 37 -5.62 -25.96 -13.75
CA GLN A 37 -4.20 -25.94 -14.10
C GLN A 37 -3.90 -24.79 -15.07
N ILE A 38 -4.66 -24.66 -16.16
CA ILE A 38 -4.49 -23.57 -17.12
C ILE A 38 -4.66 -22.21 -16.44
N ALA A 39 -5.69 -22.04 -15.61
CA ALA A 39 -5.86 -20.81 -14.83
C ALA A 39 -4.62 -20.51 -13.96
N SER A 40 -4.09 -21.51 -13.27
CA SER A 40 -2.91 -21.35 -12.41
C SER A 40 -1.64 -20.97 -13.17
N GLU A 41 -1.46 -21.48 -14.39
CA GLU A 41 -0.35 -21.14 -15.27
C GLU A 41 -0.44 -19.69 -15.76
N PHE A 42 -1.63 -19.22 -16.14
CA PHE A 42 -1.86 -17.81 -16.50
C PHE A 42 -1.63 -16.86 -15.33
N ILE A 43 -2.14 -17.21 -14.14
CA ILE A 43 -1.91 -16.42 -12.91
C ILE A 43 -0.42 -16.33 -12.62
N TYR A 44 0.28 -17.46 -12.64
CA TYR A 44 1.73 -17.52 -12.39
C TYR A 44 2.50 -16.68 -13.40
N THR A 45 2.26 -16.88 -14.70
CA THR A 45 2.94 -16.16 -15.78
C THR A 45 2.71 -14.65 -15.68
N SER A 46 1.46 -14.23 -15.44
CA SER A 46 1.10 -12.82 -15.28
C SER A 46 1.82 -12.18 -14.10
N ASN A 47 1.82 -12.85 -12.94
CA ASN A 47 2.49 -12.34 -11.74
C ASN A 47 4.01 -12.37 -11.88
N TYR A 48 4.59 -13.33 -12.61
CA TYR A 48 6.03 -13.40 -12.87
C TYR A 48 6.50 -12.21 -13.72
N TRP A 49 5.83 -11.95 -14.84
CA TRP A 49 6.17 -10.79 -15.68
C TRP A 49 5.91 -9.47 -14.96
N ALA A 50 4.81 -9.36 -14.22
CA ALA A 50 4.58 -8.18 -13.40
C ALA A 50 5.69 -8.00 -12.37
N ALA A 51 6.17 -9.05 -11.71
CA ALA A 51 7.29 -8.99 -10.77
C ALA A 51 8.61 -8.57 -11.43
N ARG A 52 8.89 -9.05 -12.64
CA ARG A 52 10.10 -8.70 -13.40
C ARG A 52 10.08 -7.26 -13.90
N LEU A 53 8.94 -6.77 -14.35
CA LEU A 53 8.82 -5.48 -15.03
C LEU A 53 8.49 -4.33 -14.08
N SER A 54 7.80 -4.59 -12.96
CA SER A 54 7.38 -3.54 -12.04
C SER A 54 8.57 -2.86 -11.36
N LYS A 55 8.59 -1.53 -11.36
CA LYS A 55 9.42 -0.77 -10.43
C LYS A 55 8.66 -0.47 -9.14
N GLU A 56 9.43 -0.29 -8.07
CA GLU A 56 8.93 0.33 -6.84
C GLU A 56 8.43 1.76 -7.15
N PRO A 57 7.26 2.17 -6.63
CA PRO A 57 6.82 3.55 -6.69
C PRO A 57 7.90 4.45 -6.09
N LEU A 58 8.14 5.60 -6.73
CA LEU A 58 9.06 6.58 -6.18
C LEU A 58 8.58 6.99 -4.79
N THR A 59 9.46 6.89 -3.80
CA THR A 59 9.18 7.36 -2.44
C THR A 59 8.82 8.83 -2.51
N GLU A 60 7.71 9.22 -1.87
CA GLU A 60 7.22 10.60 -1.86
C GLU A 60 8.35 11.53 -1.41
N ILE A 61 8.87 12.33 -2.34
CA ILE A 61 9.69 13.49 -1.99
C ILE A 61 8.70 14.47 -1.36
N VAL A 62 8.78 14.55 -0.03
CA VAL A 62 7.88 15.26 0.90
C VAL A 62 7.10 16.38 0.20
N SER A 63 5.82 16.14 -0.09
CA SER A 63 4.99 17.18 -0.67
C SER A 63 4.66 18.21 0.42
N ASN A 64 4.70 19.50 0.09
CA ASN A 64 4.26 20.58 0.99
C ASN A 64 2.74 20.55 1.26
N ALA A 65 2.03 19.47 0.91
CA ALA A 65 0.60 19.32 1.09
C ALA A 65 0.27 18.72 2.46
N ASP A 66 -0.60 19.39 3.22
CA ASP A 66 -1.14 18.86 4.47
C ASP A 66 -2.37 17.99 4.18
N TYR A 67 -2.24 16.68 4.43
CA TYR A 67 -3.32 15.70 4.32
C TYR A 67 -4.04 15.45 5.65
N GLY A 68 -3.69 16.20 6.70
CA GLY A 68 -4.21 16.09 8.05
C GLY A 68 -3.25 15.40 9.03
N TRP A 69 -2.14 14.84 8.55
CA TRP A 69 -1.09 14.24 9.39
C TRP A 69 0.30 14.85 9.19
N GLY A 70 0.37 16.06 8.63
CA GLY A 70 1.61 16.81 8.45
C GLY A 70 2.02 17.63 9.68
N SER A 71 2.78 18.71 9.45
CA SER A 71 3.34 19.60 10.48
C SER A 71 2.31 20.13 11.48
N SER A 72 1.04 20.25 11.07
CA SER A 72 -0.07 20.63 11.95
C SER A 72 -0.25 19.69 13.14
N LEU A 73 0.01 18.38 12.95
CA LEU A 73 -0.07 17.37 14.00
C LEU A 73 1.09 17.54 15.01
N TYR A 74 2.30 17.78 14.51
CA TYR A 74 3.49 17.99 15.36
C TYR A 74 3.40 19.26 16.20
N ASN A 75 2.90 20.35 15.64
CA ASN A 75 2.75 21.61 16.35
C ASN A 75 1.73 21.53 17.50
N VAL A 76 0.63 20.78 17.30
CA VAL A 76 -0.39 20.57 18.34
C VAL A 76 0.12 19.63 19.43
N LEU A 77 0.80 18.53 19.08
CA LEU A 77 1.37 17.61 20.06
C LEU A 77 2.45 18.27 20.94
N ASN A 78 3.37 19.04 20.33
CA ASN A 78 4.40 19.76 21.09
C ASN A 78 3.77 20.80 22.03
N ALA A 79 2.70 21.48 21.60
CA ALA A 79 1.97 22.43 22.46
C ALA A 79 1.30 21.72 23.66
N THR A 80 0.81 20.49 23.47
CA THR A 80 0.20 19.70 24.56
C THR A 80 1.22 19.11 25.55
N GLU A 81 2.44 18.76 25.11
CA GLU A 81 3.49 18.24 26.00
C GLU A 81 4.17 19.34 26.84
N SER A 82 4.19 20.58 26.36
CA SER A 82 4.74 21.72 27.10
C SER A 82 3.85 22.25 28.25
N GLN A 83 2.70 21.61 28.53
CA GLN A 83 1.89 21.92 29.72
C GLN A 83 2.10 20.85 30.80
N SER A 84 3.18 21.00 31.56
CA SER A 84 3.31 20.39 32.89
C SER A 84 2.20 20.91 33.82
N PRO A 85 1.56 20.08 34.66
CA PRO A 85 0.47 20.52 35.52
C PRO A 85 1.05 21.34 36.68
N LEU A 86 0.92 22.67 36.64
CA LEU A 86 1.11 23.47 37.85
C LEU A 86 -0.07 23.24 38.79
N SER A 87 0.29 22.92 40.01
CA SER A 87 -0.54 22.63 41.17
C SER A 87 -1.51 23.75 41.56
N ASN A 88 -2.77 23.34 41.75
CA ASN A 88 -3.77 23.77 42.73
C ASN A 88 -3.81 25.25 43.20
N SER A 89 -4.93 25.91 42.88
CA SER A 89 -5.68 26.69 43.88
C SER A 89 -7.19 26.61 43.59
N SER A 90 -7.92 26.28 44.66
CA SER A 90 -9.36 26.04 44.80
C SER A 90 -10.28 27.22 44.42
N SER A 91 -11.41 26.93 43.75
CA SER A 91 -12.77 27.24 44.27
C SER A 91 -13.88 26.97 43.23
N SER A 92 -14.82 26.10 43.62
CA SER A 92 -16.28 26.14 43.42
C SER A 92 -16.93 26.29 42.02
N SER A 93 -17.80 25.30 41.75
CA SER A 93 -19.14 25.42 41.17
C SER A 93 -19.33 25.28 39.66
N PHE A 94 -19.83 24.08 39.31
CA PHE A 94 -20.91 23.78 38.37
C PHE A 94 -21.29 24.85 37.35
N ASN A 95 -20.90 24.65 36.09
CA ASN A 95 -21.80 24.82 34.93
C ASN A 95 -21.19 24.17 33.67
N ASN A 96 -21.99 23.30 33.04
CA ASN A 96 -21.71 22.74 31.72
C ASN A 96 -21.59 23.87 30.69
N SER A 97 -20.42 24.01 30.06
CA SER A 97 -20.35 24.65 28.74
C SER A 97 -19.19 24.12 27.93
N PHE A 98 -19.54 23.30 26.94
CA PHE A 98 -18.76 22.90 25.80
C PHE A 98 -18.35 24.12 24.95
N LYS A 99 -17.49 25.00 25.44
CA LYS A 99 -16.90 26.08 24.65
C LYS A 99 -15.55 26.41 25.26
N LEU A 100 -14.46 26.01 24.59
CA LEU A 100 -13.18 26.72 24.47
C LEU A 100 -12.07 25.77 24.00
N PHE A 101 -12.13 25.34 22.73
CA PHE A 101 -10.92 24.95 21.97
C PHE A 101 -10.88 25.60 20.58
N ASN A 102 -11.67 26.68 20.41
CA ASN A 102 -11.63 27.51 19.22
C ASN A 102 -11.28 28.95 19.61
N SER A 103 -10.00 29.18 19.92
CA SER A 103 -9.33 30.49 19.92
C SER A 103 -7.83 30.19 20.10
N SER A 104 -6.94 30.21 19.10
CA SER A 104 -6.59 31.33 18.22
C SER A 104 -6.46 32.68 18.94
N LEU A 105 -5.66 32.77 20.01
CA LEU A 105 -5.03 34.00 20.55
C LEU A 105 -3.80 33.51 21.37
N ILE A 106 -2.54 33.83 21.04
CA ILE A 106 -1.90 35.14 21.26
C ILE A 106 -1.09 35.57 20.03
N SER A 107 -1.30 36.84 19.69
CA SER A 107 -0.69 37.59 18.61
C SER A 107 0.81 37.82 18.84
N SER A 108 1.63 37.49 17.85
CA SER A 108 2.83 38.25 17.52
C SER A 108 2.75 38.67 16.06
N ARG A 109 2.54 39.97 15.86
CA ARG A 109 2.60 40.74 14.60
C ARG A 109 3.63 40.19 13.59
N SER A 110 3.17 39.59 12.51
CA SER A 110 3.56 39.89 11.12
C SER A 110 2.79 38.99 10.16
N SER A 111 2.26 39.59 9.09
CA SER A 111 1.65 38.98 7.90
C SER A 111 1.87 37.47 7.71
N ASN A 112 0.84 36.67 7.95
CA ASN A 112 0.44 35.55 7.08
C ASN A 112 -0.84 34.93 7.63
N GLN A 113 -1.91 35.00 6.86
CA GLN A 113 -3.23 34.47 7.19
C GLN A 113 -3.13 32.97 7.50
N ARG A 114 -3.21 32.59 8.77
CA ARG A 114 -3.36 31.20 9.23
C ARG A 114 -4.83 30.84 9.23
N THR A 115 -5.38 30.57 8.04
CA THR A 115 -6.53 29.68 7.96
C THR A 115 -6.10 28.29 8.44
N PRO A 116 -6.94 27.52 9.15
CA PRO A 116 -6.64 26.12 9.39
C PRO A 116 -6.37 25.48 8.04
N ALA A 117 -5.15 24.97 7.85
CA ALA A 117 -4.67 24.53 6.55
C ALA A 117 -5.73 23.64 5.89
N LYS A 118 -6.21 24.06 4.70
CA LYS A 118 -7.22 23.32 3.96
C LYS A 118 -6.65 21.94 3.66
N ILE A 119 -7.13 20.93 4.39
CA ILE A 119 -6.72 19.54 4.21
C ILE A 119 -7.04 19.15 2.77
N LYS A 120 -6.01 18.75 2.02
CA LYS A 120 -6.17 18.25 0.65
C LYS A 120 -6.55 16.78 0.70
N ASP A 121 -7.25 16.30 -0.33
CA ASP A 121 -7.52 14.88 -0.48
C ASP A 121 -6.21 14.14 -0.79
N TRP A 122 -5.97 13.04 -0.07
CA TRP A 122 -4.84 12.16 -0.35
C TRP A 122 -5.23 11.21 -1.47
N ASP A 123 -4.34 11.11 -2.46
CA ASP A 123 -4.47 10.22 -3.60
C ASP A 123 -3.21 9.37 -3.74
N PRO A 124 -3.36 8.09 -4.14
CA PRO A 124 -2.23 7.19 -4.28
C PRO A 124 -1.32 7.61 -5.43
N ILE A 125 -0.01 7.47 -5.24
CA ILE A 125 0.97 7.70 -6.31
C ILE A 125 0.68 6.74 -7.45
N SER A 126 0.59 7.29 -8.66
CA SER A 126 0.48 6.51 -9.90
C SER A 126 1.59 5.47 -9.97
N HIS A 127 1.22 4.25 -10.36
CA HIS A 127 2.18 3.19 -10.63
C HIS A 127 3.17 3.66 -11.72
N SER A 128 4.45 3.37 -11.51
CA SER A 128 5.44 3.66 -12.53
C SER A 128 5.16 2.82 -13.78
N MET A 129 5.04 3.46 -14.93
CA MET A 129 5.02 2.78 -16.24
C MET A 129 6.44 2.44 -16.72
N VAL A 130 7.48 2.83 -15.96
CA VAL A 130 8.87 2.55 -16.29
C VAL A 130 9.19 1.10 -15.91
N ILE A 131 9.68 0.36 -16.90
CA ILE A 131 10.08 -1.04 -16.76
C ILE A 131 11.39 -1.12 -15.97
N SER A 132 11.53 -2.16 -15.14
CA SER A 132 12.79 -2.48 -14.47
C SER A 132 13.85 -3.00 -15.45
N ASN A 133 15.05 -2.44 -15.37
CA ASN A 133 16.22 -2.91 -16.12
C ASN A 133 17.09 -3.88 -15.29
N LEU A 134 16.63 -4.25 -14.08
CA LEU A 134 17.38 -5.09 -13.16
C LEU A 134 17.36 -6.56 -13.57
N THR A 135 18.43 -7.27 -13.25
CA THR A 135 18.45 -8.73 -13.38
C THR A 135 17.40 -9.37 -12.45
N GLU A 136 17.07 -10.63 -12.68
CA GLU A 136 16.04 -11.32 -11.89
C GLU A 136 16.35 -11.37 -10.40
N ARG A 137 17.62 -11.63 -10.06
CA ARG A 137 18.09 -11.68 -8.68
C ARG A 137 18.10 -10.29 -8.04
N GLU A 138 18.59 -9.27 -8.74
CA GLU A 138 18.57 -7.89 -8.23
C GLU A 138 17.15 -7.37 -8.04
N GLN A 139 16.26 -7.68 -9.00
CA GLN A 139 14.85 -7.32 -8.89
C GLN A 139 14.21 -7.94 -7.65
N PHE A 140 14.50 -9.21 -7.39
CA PHE A 140 14.00 -9.90 -6.20
C PHE A 140 14.44 -9.21 -4.90
N GLU A 141 15.71 -8.85 -4.78
CA GLU A 141 16.23 -8.13 -3.62
C GLU A 141 15.67 -6.71 -3.50
N ALA A 142 15.51 -5.99 -4.62
CA ALA A 142 14.88 -4.67 -4.63
C ALA A 142 13.43 -4.74 -4.13
N LEU A 143 12.65 -5.74 -4.58
CA LEU A 143 11.28 -5.94 -4.12
C LEU A 143 11.21 -6.29 -2.62
N LYS A 144 12.14 -7.09 -2.10
CA LYS A 144 12.24 -7.35 -0.66
C LYS A 144 12.49 -6.09 0.15
N GLN A 145 13.47 -5.28 -0.27
CA GLN A 145 13.76 -4.00 0.36
C GLN A 145 12.55 -3.06 0.32
N TYR A 146 11.83 -3.03 -0.81
CA TYR A 146 10.60 -2.27 -0.93
C TYR A 146 9.52 -2.71 0.09
N ILE A 147 9.28 -4.02 0.23
CA ILE A 147 8.33 -4.51 1.24
C ILE A 147 8.73 -4.08 2.65
N HIS A 148 10.01 -4.20 3.02
CA HIS A 148 10.47 -3.75 4.33
C HIS A 148 10.21 -2.26 4.57
N ARG A 149 10.34 -1.41 3.54
CA ARG A 149 9.97 0.00 3.62
C ARG A 149 8.45 0.17 3.78
N VAL A 150 7.65 -0.50 2.96
CA VAL A 150 6.17 -0.45 3.05
C VAL A 150 5.68 -0.91 4.42
N GLU A 151 6.29 -1.94 5.02
CA GLU A 151 5.94 -2.43 6.35
C GLU A 151 6.25 -1.42 7.45
N ARG A 152 7.40 -0.74 7.35
CA ARG A 152 7.74 0.38 8.23
C ARG A 152 6.72 1.51 8.09
N ASP A 153 6.44 1.94 6.87
CA ASP A 153 5.49 3.02 6.59
C ASP A 153 4.08 2.67 7.07
N LEU A 154 3.66 1.41 6.94
CA LEU A 154 2.37 0.92 7.42
C LEU A 154 2.31 1.02 8.94
N LYS A 155 3.36 0.57 9.65
CA LYS A 155 3.45 0.66 11.11
C LYS A 155 3.42 2.12 11.58
N ASP A 156 4.20 2.97 10.96
CA ASP A 156 4.25 4.39 11.31
C ASP A 156 2.90 5.07 11.05
N HIS A 157 2.26 4.75 9.92
CA HIS A 157 0.94 5.28 9.56
C HIS A 157 -0.17 4.78 10.50
N GLN A 158 -0.10 3.54 10.98
CA GLN A 158 -1.00 3.02 12.02
C GLN A 158 -0.86 3.82 13.32
N ASN A 159 0.36 4.12 13.76
CA ASN A 159 0.61 4.91 14.97
C ASN A 159 0.09 6.36 14.86
N LEU A 160 -0.03 6.91 13.65
CA LEU A 160 -0.64 8.23 13.44
C LEU A 160 -2.12 8.28 13.84
N LYS A 161 -2.82 7.14 13.85
CA LYS A 161 -4.26 7.09 14.17
C LYS A 161 -4.56 7.62 15.57
N GLU A 162 -3.78 7.21 16.56
CA GLU A 162 -3.93 7.67 17.94
C GLU A 162 -3.69 9.18 18.05
N LYS A 163 -2.66 9.66 17.33
CA LYS A 163 -2.31 11.07 17.29
C LYS A 163 -3.41 11.91 16.63
N LEU A 164 -4.00 11.43 15.54
CA LEU A 164 -5.11 12.07 14.84
C LEU A 164 -6.35 12.23 15.72
N THR A 165 -6.68 11.22 16.53
CA THR A 165 -7.82 11.26 17.46
C THR A 165 -7.64 12.33 18.54
N LYS A 166 -6.40 12.65 18.93
CA LYS A 166 -6.11 13.72 19.91
C LYS A 166 -6.21 15.12 19.31
N VAL A 167 -5.87 15.27 18.03
CA VAL A 167 -5.79 16.58 17.36
C VAL A 167 -7.13 17.04 16.80
N PHE A 168 -7.93 16.12 16.25
CA PHE A 168 -9.17 16.45 15.59
C PHE A 168 -10.38 16.04 16.42
N ILE A 169 -11.32 16.98 16.58
CA ILE A 169 -12.59 16.73 17.26
C ILE A 169 -13.47 15.84 16.36
N PRO A 170 -13.99 14.70 16.88
CA PRO A 170 -14.93 13.86 16.15
C PRO A 170 -16.12 14.67 15.60
N GLY A 171 -16.43 14.48 14.32
CA GLY A 171 -17.54 15.20 13.64
C GLY A 171 -17.17 16.54 13.00
N SER A 172 -15.93 17.03 13.16
CA SER A 172 -15.45 18.17 12.36
C SER A 172 -15.22 17.76 10.90
N LEU A 173 -15.46 18.67 9.95
CA LEU A 173 -15.16 18.45 8.52
C LEU A 173 -13.68 18.08 8.29
N ASN A 174 -12.76 18.67 9.08
CA ASN A 174 -11.34 18.36 9.00
C ASN A 174 -11.01 16.98 9.59
N TRP A 175 -11.73 16.57 10.64
CA TRP A 175 -11.63 15.22 11.20
C TRP A 175 -12.04 14.18 10.17
N GLU A 176 -13.20 14.37 9.54
CA GLU A 176 -13.73 13.42 8.55
C GLU A 176 -12.79 13.28 7.35
N LYS A 177 -12.29 14.41 6.82
CA LYS A 177 -11.32 14.42 5.71
C LYS A 177 -10.00 13.75 6.09
N SER A 178 -9.41 14.11 7.23
CA SER A 178 -8.16 13.51 7.68
C SER A 178 -8.32 12.00 7.90
N ASN A 179 -9.46 11.59 8.47
CA ASN A 179 -9.75 10.18 8.72
C ASN A 179 -9.95 9.40 7.41
N LYS A 180 -10.65 9.98 6.43
CA LYS A 180 -10.83 9.41 5.09
C LYS A 180 -9.50 9.26 4.37
N ASN A 181 -8.67 10.30 4.39
CA ASN A 181 -7.32 10.26 3.82
C ASN A 181 -6.47 9.19 4.50
N TRP A 182 -6.56 9.08 5.83
CA TRP A 182 -5.78 8.12 6.61
C TRP A 182 -6.16 6.69 6.23
N ALA A 183 -7.46 6.43 6.10
CA ALA A 183 -7.98 5.14 5.66
C ALA A 183 -7.55 4.81 4.23
N LYS A 184 -7.62 5.77 3.30
CA LYS A 184 -7.12 5.59 1.92
C LYS A 184 -5.64 5.22 1.87
N LYS A 185 -4.79 5.92 2.63
CA LYS A 185 -3.35 5.63 2.67
C LYS A 185 -3.06 4.27 3.30
N LEU A 186 -3.79 3.90 4.35
CA LEU A 186 -3.67 2.57 4.96
C LEU A 186 -4.03 1.46 3.95
N ASP A 187 -5.18 1.58 3.28
CA ASP A 187 -5.62 0.64 2.25
C ASP A 187 -4.62 0.53 1.09
N TYR A 188 -4.06 1.67 0.65
CA TYR A 188 -2.99 1.69 -0.34
C TYR A 188 -1.77 0.88 0.12
N LEU A 189 -1.23 1.16 1.31
CA LEU A 189 -0.05 0.46 1.83
C LEU A 189 -0.30 -1.05 1.99
N GLN A 190 -1.49 -1.44 2.43
CA GLN A 190 -1.89 -2.85 2.52
C GLN A 190 -1.92 -3.51 1.13
N LYS A 191 -2.53 -2.85 0.14
CA LYS A 191 -2.56 -3.34 -1.26
C LYS A 191 -1.16 -3.45 -1.86
N GLN A 192 -0.28 -2.49 -1.58
CA GLN A 192 1.13 -2.56 -1.97
C GLN A 192 1.78 -3.81 -1.34
N LYS A 193 1.67 -3.98 -0.03
CA LYS A 193 2.23 -5.15 0.66
C LYS A 193 1.76 -6.47 0.04
N ILE A 194 0.45 -6.64 -0.17
CA ILE A 194 -0.12 -7.87 -0.76
C ILE A 194 0.44 -8.11 -2.16
N ARG A 195 0.41 -7.07 -3.01
CA ARG A 195 0.87 -7.15 -4.40
C ARG A 195 2.33 -7.58 -4.50
N TYR A 196 3.21 -6.89 -3.79
CA TYR A 196 4.64 -7.17 -3.88
C TYR A 196 5.01 -8.47 -3.17
N SER A 197 4.28 -8.88 -2.13
CA SER A 197 4.45 -10.22 -1.54
C SER A 197 4.13 -11.33 -2.55
N CYS A 198 3.08 -11.15 -3.36
CA CYS A 198 2.75 -12.09 -4.43
C CYS A 198 3.86 -12.18 -5.49
N TYR A 199 4.44 -11.03 -5.86
CA TYR A 199 5.55 -10.96 -6.80
C TYR A 199 6.80 -11.66 -6.28
N ILE A 200 7.18 -11.41 -5.03
CA ILE A 200 8.32 -12.09 -4.38
C ILE A 200 8.12 -13.60 -4.38
N LYS A 201 6.96 -14.10 -3.93
CA LYS A 201 6.65 -15.54 -3.93
C LYS A 201 6.73 -16.17 -5.32
N THR A 202 6.33 -15.41 -6.34
CA THR A 202 6.37 -15.88 -7.73
C THR A 202 7.80 -15.96 -8.25
N LEU A 203 8.65 -14.98 -7.91
CA LEU A 203 10.08 -15.02 -8.23
C LEU A 203 10.81 -16.13 -7.46
N GLU A 204 10.49 -16.37 -6.19
CA GLU A 204 11.02 -17.50 -5.41
C GLU A 204 10.72 -18.83 -6.08
N LYS A 205 9.46 -19.03 -6.47
CA LYS A 205 9.06 -20.22 -7.22
C LYS A 205 9.83 -20.35 -8.54
N ALA A 206 10.02 -19.25 -9.28
CA ALA A 206 10.77 -19.27 -10.53
C ALA A 206 12.24 -19.67 -10.33
N PHE A 207 12.87 -19.27 -9.22
CA PHE A 207 14.23 -19.72 -8.88
C PHE A 207 14.27 -21.22 -8.61
N VAL A 208 13.34 -21.74 -7.80
CA VAL A 208 13.24 -23.18 -7.51
C VAL A 208 13.01 -23.99 -8.78
N ASP A 209 12.12 -23.53 -9.65
CA ASP A 209 11.83 -24.20 -10.93
C ASP A 209 13.06 -24.22 -11.86
N LYS A 210 13.88 -23.16 -11.86
CA LYS A 210 15.14 -23.09 -12.63
C LYS A 210 16.22 -24.02 -12.09
N GLU A 211 16.29 -24.19 -10.78
CA GLU A 211 17.21 -25.16 -10.15
C GLU A 211 16.77 -26.60 -10.41
N ARG A 212 15.45 -26.85 -10.43
CA ARG A 212 14.88 -28.17 -10.73
C ARG A 212 15.04 -28.56 -12.20
N TYR A 213 14.92 -27.62 -13.12
CA TYR A 213 15.01 -27.84 -14.57
C TYR A 213 16.07 -26.95 -15.21
N PRO A 214 17.37 -27.18 -14.93
CA PRO A 214 18.43 -26.39 -15.53
C PRO A 214 18.46 -26.60 -17.05
N VAL A 215 18.50 -25.50 -17.79
CA VAL A 215 18.42 -25.46 -19.28
C VAL A 215 19.38 -26.44 -19.97
N LYS A 216 20.55 -26.71 -19.36
CA LYS A 216 21.54 -27.66 -19.89
C LYS A 216 21.07 -29.12 -19.90
N LEU A 217 20.16 -29.52 -19.01
CA LEU A 217 19.60 -30.88 -19.00
C LEU A 217 18.55 -31.08 -20.10
N VAL A 218 17.82 -30.03 -20.47
CA VAL A 218 16.79 -30.09 -21.52
C VAL A 218 17.42 -30.29 -22.90
N LEU A 219 18.56 -29.64 -23.18
CA LEU A 219 19.27 -29.79 -24.45
C LEU A 219 19.85 -31.20 -24.64
N LYS A 220 20.46 -31.78 -23.60
CA LYS A 220 20.96 -33.16 -23.65
C LYS A 220 19.85 -34.18 -23.90
N ASN A 221 18.70 -34.04 -23.24
CA ASN A 221 17.58 -34.97 -23.43
C ASN A 221 16.96 -34.88 -24.83
N ASN A 222 16.98 -33.70 -25.45
CA ASN A 222 16.49 -33.49 -26.82
C ASN A 222 17.48 -34.02 -27.87
N GLU A 223 18.79 -33.95 -27.62
CA GLU A 223 19.81 -34.54 -28.49
C GLU A 223 19.76 -36.09 -28.44
N SER A 224 19.64 -36.68 -27.25
CA SER A 224 19.51 -38.14 -27.07
C SER A 224 18.25 -38.74 -27.72
N THR A 225 17.14 -37.98 -27.77
CA THR A 225 15.90 -38.43 -28.41
C THR A 225 15.95 -38.32 -29.93
N GLN A 226 16.79 -37.44 -30.49
CA GLN A 226 17.02 -37.37 -31.94
C GLN A 226 17.96 -38.49 -32.45
N GLU A 227 18.86 -39.00 -31.62
CA GLU A 227 19.74 -40.13 -31.98
C GLU A 227 19.03 -41.49 -31.96
N LEU A 228 17.98 -41.66 -31.16
CA LEU A 228 17.17 -42.90 -31.11
C LEU A 228 16.11 -43.02 -32.22
N LEU A 229 15.95 -41.97 -33.03
CA LEU A 229 15.02 -41.92 -34.17
C LEU A 229 15.75 -41.95 -35.54
N LYS A 230 17.06 -42.23 -35.55
CA LYS A 230 17.85 -42.51 -36.76
C LYS A 230 18.24 -43.98 -36.81
#